data_AF-A0A382Q7T0-F1
#
_entry.id   AF-A0A382Q7T0-F1
#
_cell.length_a   1.000
_cell.length_b   1.000
_cell.length_c   1.000
_cell.angle_alpha   90.00
_cell.angle_beta   90.00
_cell.angle_gamma   90.00
#
_symmetry.space_group_name_H-M   'P 1'
#
loop_
_entity.id
_entity.type
_entity.pdbx_description
1 polymer ?
#
loop_
_entity_poly.entity_id
_entity_poly.type
_entity_poly.pdbx_seq_one_letter_code
_entity_poly.pdbx_strand_id
1 'polypeptide(L)'
;VPKALSHDMIKLFRKKIAQDSSLRLAQNAAVRNDIIDLAMDWKYFRKIDHTFSDVISGEMRVTDQKSSGRCWGFAGLNLFRIYLGRKHNLKEFEFSQSYFMFWDKLEKANYFLENVIKTTNKSSNSRLIMHLLDNPIQDGG
;
A
#
# COMPACT_ATOMS: atom_id res chain seq x y z
N VAL A 1 -28.50 18.53 17.92
CA VAL A 1 -27.23 17.88 18.35
C VAL A 1 -26.15 18.95 18.40
N PRO A 2 -25.36 19.10 19.48
CA PRO A 2 -24.29 20.09 19.53
C PRO A 2 -23.27 19.80 18.42
N LYS A 3 -23.00 20.78 17.54
CA LYS A 3 -22.08 20.61 16.40
C LYS A 3 -20.61 20.81 16.77
N ALA A 4 -20.31 21.31 17.97
CA ALA A 4 -18.96 21.59 18.45
C ALA A 4 -18.66 20.83 19.75
N LEU A 5 -17.39 20.46 19.94
CA LEU A 5 -16.88 19.90 21.19
C LEU A 5 -16.95 20.96 22.29
N SER A 6 -17.73 20.71 23.33
CA SER A 6 -17.80 21.62 24.48
C SER A 6 -16.71 21.34 25.51
N HIS A 7 -16.36 22.35 26.31
CA HIS A 7 -15.41 22.19 27.42
C HIS A 7 -15.88 21.14 28.43
N ASP A 8 -17.18 21.04 28.66
CA ASP A 8 -17.76 20.07 29.59
C ASP A 8 -17.63 18.63 29.05
N MET A 9 -17.78 18.43 27.74
CA MET A 9 -17.51 17.13 27.11
C MET A 9 -16.04 16.72 27.27
N ILE A 10 -15.10 17.65 27.08
CA ILE A 10 -13.66 17.39 27.27
C ILE A 10 -13.37 17.01 28.72
N LYS A 11 -13.93 17.74 29.69
CA LYS A 11 -13.80 17.42 31.12
C LYS A 11 -14.37 16.04 31.44
N LEU A 12 -15.53 15.70 30.85
CA LEU A 12 -16.15 14.39 31.00
C LEU A 12 -15.25 13.26 30.46
N PHE A 13 -14.67 13.42 29.27
CA PHE A 13 -13.77 12.41 28.69
C PHE A 13 -12.49 12.25 29.51
N ARG A 14 -11.88 13.35 29.97
CA ARG A 14 -10.71 13.28 30.87
C ARG A 14 -11.04 12.54 32.16
N LYS A 15 -12.22 12.79 32.75
CA LYS A 15 -12.67 12.08 33.94
C LYS A 15 -12.83 10.59 33.68
N LYS A 16 -13.47 10.21 32.56
CA LYS A 16 -13.65 8.80 32.17
C LYS A 16 -12.31 8.08 31.98
N ILE A 17 -11.36 8.71 31.28
CA ILE A 17 -10.02 8.15 31.08
C ILE A 17 -9.29 8.00 32.42
N ALA A 18 -9.35 9.02 33.28
CA ALA A 18 -8.67 8.99 34.59
C ALA A 18 -9.23 7.91 35.54
N GLN A 19 -10.51 7.56 35.39
CA GLN A 19 -11.19 6.54 36.21
C GLN A 19 -10.89 5.11 35.76
N ASP A 20 -10.50 4.90 34.50
CA ASP A 20 -10.23 3.57 33.95
C ASP A 20 -8.72 3.26 34.01
N SER A 21 -8.33 2.25 34.79
CA SER A 21 -6.94 1.82 34.90
C SER A 21 -6.40 1.25 33.58
N SER A 22 -7.23 0.56 32.80
CA SER A 22 -6.83 -0.02 31.51
C SER A 22 -6.54 1.06 30.48
N LEU A 23 -7.38 2.11 30.41
CA LEU A 23 -7.16 3.24 29.50
C LEU A 23 -5.91 4.04 29.86
N ARG A 24 -5.64 4.25 31.15
CA ARG A 24 -4.40 4.93 31.59
C ARG A 24 -3.16 4.11 31.24
N LEU A 25 -3.22 2.79 31.42
CA LEU A 25 -2.12 1.90 31.05
C LEU A 25 -1.87 1.94 29.54
N ALA A 26 -2.92 1.80 28.73
CA ALA A 26 -2.84 1.87 27.28
C ALA A 26 -2.31 3.22 26.80
N GLN A 27 -2.77 4.34 27.38
CA GLN A 27 -2.28 5.68 27.09
C GLN A 27 -0.79 5.82 27.38
N ASN A 28 -0.34 5.42 28.57
CA ASN A 28 1.08 5.51 28.95
C ASN A 28 1.98 4.65 28.05
N ALA A 29 1.50 3.48 27.66
CA ALA A 29 2.22 2.60 26.75
C ALA A 29 2.27 3.19 25.33
N ALA A 30 1.16 3.70 24.80
CA ALA A 30 1.08 4.26 23.45
C ALA A 30 1.88 5.56 23.29
N VAL A 31 2.08 6.34 24.35
CA VAL A 31 2.89 7.58 24.30
C VAL A 31 4.38 7.29 24.07
N ARG A 32 4.87 6.10 24.45
CA ARG A 32 6.30 5.75 24.39
C ARG A 32 6.66 4.73 23.30
N ASN A 33 5.68 4.09 22.68
CA ASN A 33 5.90 2.98 21.77
C ASN A 33 5.10 3.17 20.47
N ASP A 34 5.50 2.46 19.42
CA ASP A 34 4.68 2.36 18.21
C ASP A 34 3.37 1.62 18.53
N ILE A 35 2.26 2.14 17.98
CA ILE A 35 0.93 1.60 18.26
C ILE A 35 0.73 0.20 17.69
N ILE A 36 1.40 -0.13 16.58
CA ILE A 36 1.29 -1.44 15.92
C ILE A 36 1.95 -2.50 16.79
N ASP A 37 3.15 -2.20 17.32
CA ASP A 37 3.87 -3.09 18.23
C ASP A 37 3.09 -3.31 19.53
N LEU A 38 2.48 -2.25 20.06
CA LEU A 38 1.66 -2.31 21.27
C LEU A 38 0.39 -3.16 21.07
N ALA A 39 -0.23 -3.04 19.89
CA ALA A 39 -1.47 -3.74 19.57
C ALA A 39 -1.27 -5.20 19.13
N MET A 40 -0.02 -5.67 19.04
CA MET A 40 0.30 -7.02 18.57
C MET A 40 -0.26 -8.11 19.50
N ASP A 41 -1.13 -8.97 18.98
CA ASP A 41 -1.57 -10.17 19.69
C ASP A 41 -0.61 -11.34 19.43
N TRP A 42 0.35 -11.51 20.34
CA TRP A 42 1.32 -12.61 20.30
C TRP A 42 0.69 -14.01 20.41
N LYS A 43 -0.53 -14.16 20.95
CA LYS A 43 -1.21 -15.47 20.96
C LYS A 43 -1.74 -15.81 19.57
N TYR A 44 -2.19 -14.83 18.81
CA TYR A 44 -2.62 -15.03 17.43
C TYR A 44 -1.45 -15.14 16.47
N PHE A 45 -0.45 -14.26 16.61
CA PHE A 45 0.75 -14.26 15.76
C PHE A 45 1.47 -15.62 15.76
N ARG A 46 1.58 -16.27 16.93
CA ARG A 46 2.20 -17.60 17.06
C ARG A 46 1.42 -18.74 16.38
N LYS A 47 0.18 -18.52 15.95
CA LYS A 47 -0.63 -19.52 15.23
C LYS A 47 -0.42 -19.45 13.71
N ILE A 48 0.30 -18.45 13.21
CA ILE A 48 0.61 -18.34 11.79
C ILE A 48 1.58 -19.46 11.43
N ASP A 49 1.12 -20.38 10.59
CA ASP A 49 1.90 -21.49 10.06
C ASP A 49 2.19 -21.21 8.58
N HIS A 50 3.45 -21.35 8.18
CA HIS A 50 3.91 -21.20 6.79
C HIS A 50 4.07 -22.55 6.09
N THR A 51 3.43 -23.60 6.61
CA THR A 51 3.35 -24.92 6.00
C THR A 51 2.12 -25.00 5.09
N PHE A 52 2.33 -25.38 3.83
CA PHE A 52 1.26 -25.50 2.83
C PHE A 52 1.29 -26.88 2.19
N SER A 53 0.12 -27.46 1.88
CA SER A 53 -0.01 -28.77 1.22
C SER A 53 0.54 -28.76 -0.20
N ASP A 54 0.29 -27.66 -0.91
CA ASP A 54 0.61 -27.49 -2.32
C ASP A 54 1.48 -26.26 -2.49
N VAL A 55 2.73 -26.49 -2.89
CA VAL A 55 3.73 -25.43 -3.08
C VAL A 55 4.20 -25.43 -4.52
N ILE A 56 4.29 -24.24 -5.10
CA ILE A 56 4.79 -24.03 -6.47
C ILE A 56 6.30 -24.25 -6.46
N SER A 57 6.81 -25.18 -7.27
CA SER A 57 8.27 -25.41 -7.38
C SER A 57 8.98 -24.37 -8.26
N GLY A 58 10.28 -24.17 -8.07
CA GLY A 58 11.07 -23.23 -8.89
C GLY A 58 10.89 -21.77 -8.50
N GLU A 59 10.55 -21.51 -7.24
CA GLU A 59 10.64 -20.17 -6.65
C GLU A 59 12.09 -19.67 -6.71
N MET A 60 12.22 -18.36 -6.95
CA MET A 60 13.49 -17.65 -7.00
C MET A 60 13.57 -16.66 -5.85
N ARG A 61 14.78 -16.15 -5.60
CA ARG A 61 15.01 -15.12 -4.57
C ARG A 61 14.02 -13.95 -4.70
N VAL A 62 13.62 -13.42 -3.55
CA VAL A 62 12.70 -12.29 -3.48
C VAL A 62 13.26 -11.07 -4.21
N THR A 63 12.38 -10.36 -4.90
CA THR A 63 12.67 -9.09 -5.59
C THR A 63 12.31 -7.92 -4.68
N ASP A 64 12.97 -6.77 -4.83
CA ASP A 64 12.71 -5.57 -4.01
C ASP A 64 12.41 -4.35 -4.89
N GLN A 65 11.18 -3.83 -4.78
CA GLN A 65 10.75 -2.64 -5.53
C GLN A 65 11.32 -1.33 -4.96
N LYS A 66 11.89 -1.33 -3.75
CA LYS A 66 12.36 -0.15 -3.03
C LYS A 66 11.24 0.88 -2.86
N SER A 67 11.58 2.16 -2.71
CA SER A 67 10.63 3.27 -2.56
C SER A 67 9.95 3.62 -3.89
N SER A 68 9.14 2.69 -4.42
CA SER A 68 8.36 2.89 -5.64
C SER A 68 7.02 2.15 -5.55
N GLY A 69 6.03 2.54 -6.35
CA GLY A 69 4.69 1.95 -6.38
C GLY A 69 4.51 0.81 -7.39
N ARG A 70 5.56 0.01 -7.61
CA ARG A 70 5.65 -0.95 -8.75
C ARG A 70 5.21 -2.37 -8.43
N CYS A 71 4.51 -2.59 -7.32
CA CYS A 71 4.17 -3.93 -6.82
C CYS A 71 3.45 -4.80 -7.86
N TRP A 72 2.55 -4.21 -8.64
CA TRP A 72 1.81 -4.89 -9.71
C TRP A 72 2.73 -5.45 -10.81
N GLY A 73 3.70 -4.65 -11.27
CA GLY A 73 4.70 -5.08 -12.24
C GLY A 73 5.64 -6.14 -11.68
N PHE A 74 6.08 -5.98 -10.43
CA PHE A 74 6.90 -6.98 -9.74
C PHE A 74 6.15 -8.31 -9.57
N ALA A 75 4.88 -8.28 -9.17
CA ALA A 75 4.05 -9.47 -9.01
C ALA A 75 3.86 -10.22 -10.34
N GLY A 76 3.54 -9.51 -11.42
CA GLY A 76 3.39 -10.12 -12.75
C GLY A 76 4.68 -10.74 -13.27
N LEU A 77 5.81 -10.02 -13.16
CA LEU A 77 7.12 -10.54 -13.58
C LEU A 77 7.61 -11.69 -12.69
N ASN A 78 7.28 -11.68 -11.40
CA ASN A 78 7.57 -12.79 -10.47
C ASN A 78 6.81 -14.06 -10.83
N LEU A 79 5.58 -13.94 -11.32
CA LEU A 79 4.83 -15.09 -11.84
C LEU A 79 5.49 -15.65 -13.11
N PHE A 80 5.82 -14.78 -14.07
CA PHE A 80 6.40 -15.22 -15.35
C PHE A 80 7.79 -15.86 -15.21
N ARG A 81 8.62 -15.37 -14.28
CA ARG A 81 9.98 -15.90 -14.12
C ARG A 81 9.99 -17.35 -13.61
N ILE A 82 8.97 -17.78 -12.87
CA ILE A 82 8.83 -19.20 -12.44
C ILE A 82 8.74 -20.10 -13.67
N TYR A 83 7.90 -19.73 -14.65
CA TYR A 83 7.74 -20.50 -15.88
C TYR A 83 9.06 -20.59 -16.67
N LEU A 84 9.75 -19.46 -16.89
CA LEU A 84 11.03 -19.46 -17.61
C LEU A 84 12.12 -20.21 -16.85
N GLY A 85 12.15 -20.07 -15.51
CA GLY A 85 13.08 -20.78 -14.65
C GLY A 85 12.99 -22.29 -14.83
N ARG A 86 11.77 -22.82 -14.82
CA ARG A 86 11.50 -24.24 -15.07
C ARG A 86 11.87 -24.66 -16.50
N LYS A 87 11.49 -23.86 -17.50
CA LYS A 87 11.70 -24.18 -18.92
C LYS A 87 13.18 -24.18 -19.33
N HIS A 88 13.96 -23.26 -18.79
CA HIS A 88 15.36 -23.05 -19.17
C HIS A 88 16.37 -23.45 -18.08
N ASN A 89 15.91 -24.12 -17.01
CA ASN A 89 16.73 -24.55 -15.88
C ASN A 89 17.54 -23.40 -15.24
N LEU A 90 16.92 -22.23 -15.08
CA LEU A 90 17.53 -21.05 -14.47
C LEU A 90 17.27 -21.05 -12.97
N LYS A 91 18.33 -20.91 -12.16
CA LYS A 91 18.23 -20.85 -10.69
C LYS A 91 18.02 -19.42 -10.17
N GLU A 92 18.60 -18.44 -10.85
CA GLU A 92 18.47 -17.02 -10.52
C GLU A 92 18.19 -16.24 -11.80
N PHE A 93 16.99 -15.69 -11.90
CA PHE A 93 16.58 -14.89 -13.05
C PHE A 93 15.58 -13.81 -12.64
N GLU A 94 15.72 -12.64 -13.22
CA GLU A 94 14.76 -11.55 -13.12
C GLU A 94 14.55 -10.91 -14.48
N PHE A 95 13.31 -10.56 -14.78
CA PHE A 95 13.02 -9.63 -15.85
C PHE A 95 13.41 -8.22 -15.42
N SER A 96 13.77 -7.38 -16.38
CA SER A 96 13.98 -5.97 -16.10
C SER A 96 12.66 -5.28 -15.75
N GLN A 97 12.42 -5.06 -14.47
CA GLN A 97 11.24 -4.33 -13.98
C GLN A 97 11.37 -2.84 -14.36
N SER A 98 12.58 -2.31 -14.49
CA SER A 98 12.83 -0.94 -14.97
C SER A 98 12.47 -0.77 -16.44
N TYR A 99 12.77 -1.75 -17.31
CA TYR A 99 12.38 -1.71 -18.71
C TYR A 99 10.86 -1.63 -18.88
N PHE A 100 10.14 -2.47 -18.14
CA PHE A 100 8.67 -2.42 -18.11
C PHE A 100 8.15 -1.05 -17.66
N MET A 101 8.69 -0.51 -16.57
CA MET A 101 8.26 0.77 -16.04
C MET A 101 8.56 1.96 -16.93
N PHE A 102 9.65 1.91 -17.70
CA PHE A 102 9.96 2.96 -18.66
C PHE A 102 8.80 3.12 -19.65
N TRP A 103 8.33 2.01 -20.22
CA TRP A 103 7.22 2.02 -21.17
C TRP A 103 5.89 2.37 -20.50
N ASP A 104 5.62 1.86 -19.29
CA ASP A 104 4.43 2.25 -18.52
C ASP A 104 4.36 3.76 -18.30
N LYS A 105 5.46 4.41 -17.91
CA LYS A 105 5.50 5.87 -17.71
C LYS A 105 5.30 6.64 -19.00
N LEU A 106 5.94 6.19 -20.08
CA LEU A 106 5.81 6.83 -21.39
C LEU A 106 4.36 6.75 -21.89
N GLU A 107 3.75 5.57 -21.82
CA GLU A 107 2.37 5.35 -22.26
C GLU A 107 1.37 6.09 -21.38
N LYS A 108 1.56 6.12 -20.05
CA LYS A 108 0.71 6.91 -19.14
C LYS A 108 0.81 8.41 -19.40
N ALA A 109 1.99 8.93 -19.72
CA ALA A 109 2.16 10.34 -20.07
C ALA A 109 1.36 10.66 -21.35
N ASN A 110 1.47 9.81 -22.38
CA ASN A 110 0.69 9.96 -23.60
C ASN A 110 -0.82 9.85 -23.32
N TYR A 111 -1.24 8.83 -22.56
CA TYR A 111 -2.62 8.62 -22.16
C TYR A 111 -3.19 9.83 -21.41
N PHE A 112 -2.42 10.44 -20.51
CA PHE A 112 -2.81 11.66 -19.82
C PHE A 112 -3.06 12.81 -20.79
N LEU A 113 -2.13 13.08 -21.72
CA LEU A 113 -2.29 14.15 -22.72
C LEU A 113 -3.53 13.93 -23.60
N GLU A 114 -3.77 12.70 -24.04
CA GLU A 114 -4.97 12.33 -24.79
C GLU A 114 -6.25 12.56 -23.99
N ASN A 115 -6.25 12.26 -22.68
CA ASN A 115 -7.39 12.55 -21.81
C ASN A 115 -7.62 14.04 -21.61
N VAL A 116 -6.56 14.86 -21.53
CA VAL A 116 -6.68 16.32 -21.49
C VAL A 116 -7.36 16.84 -22.77
N ILE A 117 -6.90 16.39 -23.94
CA ILE A 117 -7.51 16.77 -25.23
C ILE A 117 -8.99 16.40 -25.29
N LYS A 118 -9.33 15.16 -24.87
CA LYS A 118 -10.71 14.64 -24.85
C LYS A 118 -11.62 15.39 -23.88
N THR A 119 -11.06 16.09 -22.90
CA THR A 119 -11.81 16.78 -21.84
C THR A 119 -11.75 18.30 -21.95
N THR A 120 -11.27 18.84 -23.08
CA THR A 120 -11.21 20.29 -23.35
C THR A 120 -12.56 21.01 -23.25
N ASN A 121 -13.67 20.30 -23.42
CA ASN A 121 -15.03 20.84 -23.24
C ASN A 121 -15.50 20.88 -21.78
N LYS A 122 -14.72 20.39 -20.82
CA LYS A 122 -15.03 20.43 -19.39
C LYS A 122 -14.48 21.70 -18.76
N SER A 123 -15.16 22.18 -17.71
CA SER A 123 -14.63 23.27 -16.89
C SER A 123 -13.30 22.86 -16.24
N SER A 124 -12.36 23.80 -16.17
CA SER A 124 -11.04 23.60 -15.56
C SER A 124 -11.11 23.21 -14.08
N ASN A 125 -12.16 23.64 -13.37
CA ASN A 125 -12.42 23.27 -11.98
C ASN A 125 -13.34 22.06 -11.81
N SER A 126 -13.64 21.32 -12.88
CA SER A 126 -14.45 20.11 -12.77
C SER A 126 -13.70 19.01 -12.02
N ARG A 127 -14.46 18.15 -11.32
CA ARG A 127 -13.90 17.01 -10.58
C ARG A 127 -13.02 16.12 -11.45
N LEU A 128 -13.37 15.94 -12.72
CA LEU A 128 -12.61 15.11 -13.66
C LEU A 128 -11.25 15.73 -13.99
N ILE A 129 -11.20 17.02 -14.33
CA ILE A 129 -9.93 17.71 -14.61
C ILE A 129 -9.05 17.73 -13.37
N MET A 130 -9.61 18.04 -12.20
CA MET A 130 -8.88 17.98 -10.93
C MET A 130 -8.28 16.59 -10.68
N HIS A 131 -9.03 15.52 -10.94
CA HIS A 131 -8.53 14.15 -10.79
C HIS A 131 -7.40 13.82 -11.78
N LEU A 132 -7.54 14.18 -13.06
CA LEU A 132 -6.51 13.94 -14.07
C LEU A 132 -5.19 14.66 -13.73
N LEU A 133 -5.26 15.84 -13.12
CA LEU A 133 -4.09 16.66 -12.77
C LEU A 133 -3.45 16.31 -11.41
N ASP A 134 -4.12 15.55 -10.56
CA ASP A 134 -3.65 15.24 -9.20
C ASP A 134 -2.40 14.33 -9.20
N ASN A 135 -2.44 13.24 -9.98
CA ASN A 135 -1.32 12.30 -10.10
C ASN A 135 -1.29 11.59 -11.48
N PRO A 136 -1.01 12.32 -12.58
CA PRO A 136 -1.24 11.87 -13.95
C PRO A 136 -0.39 10.67 -14.39
N ILE A 137 0.77 10.48 -13.76
CA ILE A 137 1.76 9.47 -14.14
C ILE A 137 2.22 8.68 -12.91
N GLN A 138 1.28 8.19 -12.09
CA GLN A 138 1.60 7.37 -10.91
C GLN A 138 2.27 6.03 -11.25
N ASP A 139 2.99 5.43 -10.29
CA ASP A 139 3.68 4.12 -10.46
C ASP A 139 2.69 2.94 -10.53
N GLY A 140 1.58 3.04 -9.81
CA GLY A 140 0.56 1.98 -9.75
C GLY A 140 -0.08 1.72 -11.11
N GLY A 141 -0.40 0.46 -11.37
CA GLY A 141 -1.12 -0.01 -12.56
C GLY A 141 -2.63 0.10 -12.43
#